data_AF-A0A087UUQ2-F1
#
_entry.id   AF-A0A087UUQ2-F1
#
_cell.length_a   1.000
_cell.length_b   1.000
_cell.length_c   1.000
_cell.angle_alpha   90.00
_cell.angle_beta   90.00
_cell.angle_gamma   90.00
#
_symmetry.space_group_name_H-M   'P 1'
#
loop_
_entity.id
_entity.type
_entity.pdbx_description
1 polymer ?
#
loop_
_entity_poly.entity_id
_entity_poly.type
_entity_poly.pdbx_seq_one_letter_code
_entity_poly.pdbx_strand_id
1 'polypeptide(L)'
;MRLQAMMATYGIHTQTPHEVEPVQIWSPSQLVKIYEYLGVSKKLGLKGRPPRPIGALGTSKLYRICGQTVICYPLIFEVSDFYLSHDMALLIDDIKNELHFVGKYWRMSGRPTVCILIREEHMR
;
A
#
# COMPACT_ATOMS: atom_id res chain seq x y z
N MET A 1 12.00 8.18 15.70
CA MET A 1 13.24 8.86 15.26
C MET A 1 14.43 7.91 15.11
N ARG A 2 14.66 6.94 16.03
CA ARG A 2 15.78 5.99 15.92
C ARG A 2 15.80 5.24 14.57
N LEU A 3 14.66 4.71 14.15
CA LEU A 3 14.51 3.98 12.88
C LEU A 3 14.91 4.84 11.66
N GLN A 4 14.32 6.02 11.51
CA GLN A 4 14.61 6.96 10.41
C GLN A 4 16.09 7.35 10.38
N ALA A 5 16.70 7.62 11.54
CA ALA A 5 18.13 7.92 11.63
C ALA A 5 19.00 6.73 11.21
N MET A 6 18.63 5.51 11.59
CA MET A 6 19.34 4.31 11.17
C MET A 6 19.26 4.10 9.64
N MET A 7 18.06 4.21 9.06
CA MET A 7 17.85 4.11 7.61
C MET A 7 18.68 5.16 6.86
N ALA A 8 18.79 6.38 7.41
CA ALA A 8 19.62 7.43 6.85
C ALA A 8 21.12 7.09 6.85
N THR A 9 21.64 6.32 7.81
CA THR A 9 23.05 5.85 7.76
C THR A 9 23.32 4.90 6.59
N TYR A 10 22.29 4.25 6.06
CA TYR A 10 22.35 3.44 4.84
C TYR A 10 22.02 4.24 3.56
N GLY A 11 21.84 5.55 3.66
CA GLY A 11 21.46 6.41 2.53
C GLY A 11 19.99 6.27 2.11
N ILE A 12 19.14 5.67 2.95
CA ILE A 12 17.72 5.48 2.66
C ILE A 12 16.93 6.62 3.31
N HIS A 13 16.44 7.53 2.47
CA HIS A 13 15.52 8.57 2.90
C HIS A 13 14.15 7.97 3.23
N THR A 14 13.66 8.23 4.43
CA THR A 14 12.35 7.77 4.89
C THR A 14 11.57 8.96 5.46
N GLN A 15 10.25 8.88 5.40
CA GLN A 15 9.35 9.93 5.87
C GLN A 15 8.27 9.31 6.74
N THR A 16 7.86 10.05 7.77
CA THR A 16 6.71 9.76 8.61
C THR A 16 5.41 10.20 7.93
N PRO A 17 4.24 9.67 8.34
CA PRO A 17 2.95 10.13 7.82
C PRO A 17 2.72 11.64 7.92
N HIS A 18 3.27 12.30 8.94
CA HIS A 18 3.19 13.76 9.09
C HIS A 18 4.09 14.51 8.11
N GLU A 19 5.28 13.99 7.80
CA GLU A 19 6.23 14.61 6.87
C GLU A 19 5.79 14.52 5.40
N VAL A 20 4.86 13.61 5.07
CA VAL A 20 4.32 13.46 3.71
C VAL A 20 3.02 14.23 3.49
N GLU A 21 2.51 14.95 4.49
CA GLU A 21 1.34 15.81 4.33
C GLU A 21 1.55 16.81 3.17
N PRO A 22 0.54 17.04 2.31
CA PRO A 22 -0.87 16.66 2.46
C PRO A 22 -1.22 15.24 1.96
N VAL A 23 -0.24 14.42 1.57
CA VAL A 23 -0.48 13.04 1.11
C VAL A 23 -0.86 12.17 2.30
N GLN A 24 -1.99 11.48 2.17
CA GLN A 24 -2.50 10.56 3.18
C GLN A 24 -2.03 9.13 2.86
N ILE A 25 -1.52 8.43 3.87
CA ILE A 25 -1.16 7.02 3.76
C ILE A 25 -2.31 6.18 4.31
N TRP A 26 -2.89 5.34 3.45
CA TRP A 26 -4.04 4.52 3.77
C TRP A 26 -3.73 3.03 3.77
N SER A 27 -4.51 2.29 4.54
CA SER A 27 -4.47 0.83 4.49
C SER A 27 -5.21 0.29 3.26
N PRO A 28 -4.83 -0.90 2.75
CA PRO A 28 -5.55 -1.54 1.65
C PRO A 28 -7.01 -1.81 2.00
N SER A 29 -7.33 -2.11 3.26
CA SER A 29 -8.70 -2.24 3.75
C SER A 29 -9.56 -0.97 3.58
N GLN A 30 -8.99 0.23 3.77
CA GLN A 30 -9.72 1.48 3.51
C GLN A 30 -10.04 1.63 2.03
N LEU A 31 -9.10 1.26 1.18
CA LEU A 31 -9.29 1.29 -0.27
C LEU A 31 -10.36 0.29 -0.73
N VAL A 32 -10.42 -0.91 -0.13
CA VAL A 32 -11.49 -1.90 -0.38
C VAL A 32 -12.86 -1.30 -0.10
N LYS A 33 -13.05 -0.64 1.05
CA LYS A 33 -14.33 -0.01 1.44
C LYS A 33 -14.82 1.01 0.43
N ILE A 34 -13.91 1.81 -0.15
CA ILE A 34 -14.30 2.76 -1.20
C ILE A 34 -14.65 2.03 -2.49
N TYR A 35 -13.85 1.03 -2.84
CA TYR A 35 -14.06 0.24 -4.04
C TYR A 35 -15.39 -0.54 -4.02
N GLU A 36 -15.96 -0.85 -2.85
CA GLU A 36 -17.30 -1.45 -2.75
C GLU A 36 -18.39 -0.60 -3.41
N TYR A 37 -18.25 0.73 -3.39
CA TYR A 37 -19.21 1.63 -4.03
C TYR A 37 -19.11 1.63 -5.57
N LEU A 38 -18.05 1.05 -6.14
CA LEU A 38 -17.87 0.95 -7.58
C LEU A 38 -18.90 0.00 -8.17
N GLY A 39 -19.74 0.51 -9.07
CA GLY A 39 -20.80 -0.27 -9.72
C GLY A 39 -22.11 -0.38 -8.92
N VAL A 40 -22.26 0.38 -7.83
CA VAL A 40 -23.55 0.45 -7.11
C VAL A 40 -24.61 1.08 -8.03
N SER A 41 -25.74 0.38 -8.21
CA SER A 41 -26.89 0.89 -8.95
C SER A 41 -28.17 0.37 -8.32
N LYS A 42 -28.88 1.25 -7.60
CA LYS A 42 -30.15 0.91 -6.94
C LYS A 42 -31.22 0.45 -7.93
N LYS A 43 -31.30 1.09 -9.12
CA LYS A 43 -32.28 0.76 -10.17
C LYS A 43 -32.08 -0.65 -10.74
N LEU A 44 -30.84 -1.11 -10.81
CA LEU A 44 -30.47 -2.43 -11.35
C LEU A 44 -30.25 -3.48 -10.24
N GLY A 45 -30.46 -3.13 -8.97
CA GLY A 45 -30.17 -4.02 -7.83
C GLY A 45 -28.68 -4.34 -7.63
N LEU A 46 -27.76 -3.60 -8.27
CA LEU A 46 -26.32 -3.82 -8.14
C LEU A 46 -25.81 -3.20 -6.83
N LYS A 47 -25.19 -4.03 -5.99
CA LYS A 47 -24.62 -3.63 -4.69
C LYS A 47 -23.16 -3.18 -4.78
N GLY A 48 -22.60 -3.13 -5.99
CA GLY A 48 -21.21 -2.74 -6.24
C GLY A 48 -20.22 -3.90 -6.16
N ARG A 49 -18.94 -3.57 -6.02
CA ARG A 49 -17.83 -4.54 -6.01
C ARG A 49 -17.83 -5.32 -4.68
N PRO A 50 -17.71 -6.65 -4.69
CA PRO A 50 -17.50 -7.42 -3.45
C PRO A 50 -16.21 -6.99 -2.70
N PRO A 51 -16.15 -7.17 -1.37
CA PRO A 51 -15.01 -6.79 -0.52
C PRO A 51 -13.81 -7.71 -0.76
N ARG A 52 -13.12 -7.52 -1.89
CA ARG A 52 -11.92 -8.28 -2.26
C ARG A 52 -10.67 -7.42 -2.07
N PRO A 53 -9.54 -8.00 -1.62
CA PRO A 53 -8.28 -7.28 -1.53
C PRO A 53 -7.92 -6.56 -2.84
N ILE A 54 -7.21 -5.45 -2.70
CA ILE A 54 -6.65 -4.71 -3.84
C ILE A 54 -5.24 -5.23 -4.05
N GLY A 55 -4.96 -5.75 -5.26
CA GLY A 55 -3.64 -6.24 -5.61
C GLY A 55 -2.62 -5.13 -5.85
N ALA A 56 -1.36 -5.53 -6.05
CA ALA A 56 -0.20 -4.66 -6.21
C ALA A 56 -0.38 -3.50 -7.20
N LEU A 57 -1.03 -3.72 -8.35
CA LEU A 57 -1.28 -2.64 -9.33
C LEU A 57 -2.20 -1.55 -8.75
N GLY A 58 -3.18 -1.94 -7.94
CA GLY A 58 -4.11 -1.01 -7.32
C GLY A 58 -3.49 -0.27 -6.13
N THR A 59 -2.61 -0.91 -5.36
CA THR A 59 -1.90 -0.22 -4.26
C THR A 59 -0.75 0.65 -4.76
N SER A 60 -0.16 0.33 -5.91
CA SER A 60 1.02 1.03 -6.47
C SER A 60 0.70 2.32 -7.24
N LYS A 61 -0.39 3.02 -6.90
CA LYS A 61 -0.81 4.26 -7.58
C LYS A 61 -1.28 5.32 -6.60
N LEU A 62 -1.20 6.57 -7.04
CA LEU A 62 -1.75 7.71 -6.31
C LEU A 62 -3.24 7.85 -6.64
N TYR A 63 -4.05 8.06 -5.61
CA TYR A 63 -5.47 8.33 -5.72
C TYR A 63 -5.78 9.78 -5.38
N ARG A 64 -6.86 10.30 -5.96
CA ARG A 64 -7.51 11.53 -5.51
C ARG A 64 -8.87 11.15 -4.92
N ILE A 65 -9.00 11.26 -3.61
CA ILE A 65 -10.21 10.85 -2.87
C ILE A 65 -10.67 12.03 -2.03
N CYS A 66 -11.91 12.51 -2.26
CA CYS A 66 -12.46 13.67 -1.56
C CYS A 66 -11.53 14.90 -1.54
N GLY A 67 -10.83 15.15 -2.65
CA GLY A 67 -9.86 16.26 -2.77
C GLY A 67 -8.46 15.97 -2.21
N GLN A 68 -8.28 14.90 -1.44
CA GLN A 68 -7.00 14.50 -0.84
C GLN A 68 -6.21 13.57 -1.74
N THR A 69 -4.90 13.72 -1.75
CA THR A 69 -3.99 12.77 -2.40
C THR A 69 -3.77 11.60 -1.45
N VAL A 70 -4.04 10.38 -1.90
CA VAL A 70 -3.94 9.17 -1.09
C VAL A 70 -2.96 8.20 -1.75
N ILE A 71 -2.07 7.63 -0.95
CA ILE A 71 -1.22 6.49 -1.30
C ILE A 71 -1.60 5.32 -0.40
N CYS A 72 -1.66 4.12 -0.98
CA CYS A 72 -1.98 2.90 -0.24
C CYS A 72 -0.75 2.01 -0.19
N TYR A 73 -0.41 1.47 0.98
CA TYR A 73 0.62 0.44 1.06
C TYR A 73 0.07 -0.93 0.63
N PRO A 74 0.93 -1.84 0.11
CA PRO A 74 0.56 -3.20 -0.24
C PRO A 74 0.00 -4.06 0.90
N LEU A 75 -0.76 -5.09 0.53
CA LEU A 75 -1.36 -6.03 1.48
C LEU A 75 -0.33 -6.71 2.40
N ILE A 76 0.88 -6.97 1.90
CA ILE A 76 1.97 -7.60 2.68
C ILE A 76 2.39 -6.78 3.91
N PHE A 77 2.08 -5.48 3.94
CA PHE A 77 2.35 -4.60 5.10
C PHE A 77 1.13 -4.35 5.99
N GLU A 78 -0.02 -4.96 5.67
CA GLU A 78 -1.16 -4.96 6.56
C GLU A 78 -0.85 -5.87 7.75
N VAL A 79 -0.96 -5.33 8.96
CA VAL A 79 -0.67 -6.07 10.19
C VAL A 79 -1.63 -7.25 10.26
N SER A 80 -1.07 -8.45 10.17
CA SER A 80 -1.77 -9.70 10.37
C SER A 80 -1.21 -10.35 11.63
N ASP A 81 -2.06 -10.90 12.49
CA ASP A 81 -1.66 -11.67 13.68
C ASP A 81 -0.90 -12.99 13.34
N PHE A 82 -0.50 -13.15 12.08
CA PHE A 82 0.13 -14.35 11.56
C PHE A 82 1.65 -14.26 11.59
N TYR A 83 2.30 -15.25 12.19
CA TYR A 83 3.74 -15.29 12.47
C TYR A 83 4.64 -15.20 11.21
N LEU A 84 4.17 -15.63 10.03
CA LEU A 84 4.98 -15.52 8.79
C LEU A 84 5.30 -14.05 8.43
N SER A 85 4.50 -13.10 8.88
CA SER A 85 4.78 -11.66 8.69
C SER A 85 6.05 -11.18 9.40
N HIS A 86 6.59 -11.98 10.33
CA HIS A 86 7.80 -11.65 11.09
C HIS A 86 9.08 -12.24 10.48
N ASP A 87 8.98 -13.05 9.41
CA ASP A 87 10.15 -13.54 8.68
C ASP A 87 10.61 -12.47 7.67
N MET A 88 11.72 -11.80 8.00
CA MET A 88 12.28 -10.75 7.16
C MET A 88 12.78 -11.26 5.80
N ALA A 89 13.23 -12.51 5.69
CA ALA A 89 13.66 -13.07 4.42
C ALA A 89 12.46 -13.26 3.49
N LEU A 90 11.35 -13.79 4.03
CA LEU A 90 10.10 -13.93 3.29
C LEU A 90 9.55 -12.57 2.87
N LEU A 91 9.51 -11.58 3.79
CA LEU A 91 9.04 -10.23 3.47
C LEU A 91 9.86 -9.59 2.35
N ILE A 92 11.19 -9.73 2.38
CA ILE A 92 12.07 -9.24 1.32
C ILE A 92 11.73 -9.89 -0.03
N ASP A 93 11.50 -11.19 -0.06
CA ASP A 93 11.15 -11.91 -1.29
C ASP A 93 9.76 -11.55 -1.80
N ASP A 94 8.78 -11.34 -0.91
CA ASP A 94 7.45 -10.83 -1.26
C ASP A 94 7.51 -9.43 -1.85
N ILE A 95 8.32 -8.52 -1.27
CA ILE A 95 8.56 -7.18 -1.84
C ILE A 95 9.18 -7.29 -3.23
N LYS A 96 10.19 -8.15 -3.44
CA LYS A 96 10.80 -8.35 -4.77
C LYS A 96 9.78 -8.87 -5.78
N ASN A 97 8.97 -9.85 -5.39
CA ASN A 97 7.93 -10.43 -6.23
C ASN A 97 6.88 -9.38 -6.61
N GLU A 98 6.48 -8.53 -5.67
CA GLU A 98 5.54 -7.44 -5.91
C GLU A 98 6.12 -6.39 -6.86
N LEU A 99 7.37 -5.96 -6.65
CA LEU A 99 8.06 -5.02 -7.54
C LEU A 99 8.21 -5.59 -8.95
N HIS A 100 8.55 -6.88 -9.08
CA HIS A 100 8.62 -7.56 -10.38
C HIS A 100 7.25 -7.60 -11.07
N PHE A 101 6.20 -7.94 -10.32
CA PHE A 101 4.84 -7.99 -10.83
C PHE A 101 4.37 -6.61 -11.32
N VAL A 102 4.57 -5.56 -10.51
CA VAL A 102 4.23 -4.19 -10.89
C VAL A 102 5.03 -3.76 -12.11
N GLY A 103 6.36 -3.95 -12.12
CA GLY A 103 7.21 -3.59 -13.25
C GLY A 103 6.82 -4.29 -14.56
N LYS A 104 6.44 -5.58 -14.50
CA LYS A 104 6.06 -6.38 -15.66
C LYS A 104 4.67 -6.04 -16.20
N TYR A 105 3.70 -5.80 -15.31
CA TYR A 105 2.28 -5.67 -15.66
C TYR A 105 1.71 -4.26 -15.54
N TRP A 106 2.54 -3.26 -15.23
CA TRP A 106 2.08 -1.87 -15.25
C TRP A 106 1.73 -1.41 -16.67
N ARG A 107 0.44 -1.17 -16.89
CA ARG A 107 -0.13 -0.68 -18.16
C ARG A 107 -0.91 0.63 -18.01
N MET A 108 -0.97 1.17 -16.79
CA MET A 108 -1.68 2.42 -16.50
C MET A 108 -0.82 3.63 -16.85
N SER A 109 -1.44 4.81 -17.00
CA SER A 109 -0.72 6.05 -17.22
C SER A 109 0.10 6.45 -15.98
N GLY A 110 1.26 7.07 -16.22
CA GLY A 110 2.19 7.48 -15.16
C GLY A 110 3.10 6.35 -14.69
N ARG A 111 3.97 6.67 -13.72
CA ARG A 111 4.92 5.72 -13.13
C ARG A 111 4.27 5.05 -11.90
N PRO A 112 4.47 3.73 -11.70
CA PRO A 112 4.03 3.08 -10.47
C PRO A 112 4.74 3.69 -9.26
N THR A 113 4.02 3.84 -8.15
CA THR A 113 4.55 4.32 -6.86
C THR A 113 4.19 3.31 -5.79
N VAL A 114 5.19 2.58 -5.29
CA VAL A 114 5.02 1.55 -4.26
C VAL A 114 5.34 2.16 -2.89
N CYS A 115 4.43 2.03 -1.93
CA CYS A 115 4.62 2.50 -0.57
C CYS A 115 5.07 1.34 0.33
N ILE A 116 6.32 1.39 0.78
CA ILE A 116 6.88 0.40 1.71
C ILE A 116 6.72 0.94 3.13
N LEU A 117 6.06 0.17 3.99
CA LEU A 117 5.89 0.53 5.39
C LEU A 117 6.97 -0.14 6.24
N ILE A 118 7.75 0.67 6.95
CA ILE A 118 8.83 0.20 7.82
C ILE A 118 8.42 0.46 9.27
N ARG A 119 8.46 -0.60 10.09
CA ARG A 119 8.15 -0.58 11.51
C ARG A 119 9.38 -0.97 12.30
N GLU A 120 9.46 -0.58 13.57
CA GLU A 120 10.61 -0.92 14.42
C GLU A 120 10.74 -2.44 14.65
N GLU A 121 9.63 -3.18 14.60
CA GLU A 121 9.62 -4.64 14.71
C GLU A 121 10.34 -5.35 13.55
N HIS A 122 10.40 -4.72 12.36
CA HIS A 122 11.13 -5.27 11.20
C HIS A 122 12.66 -5.20 11.35
N MET A 123 13.17 -4.56 12.42
CA MET A 123 14.60 -4.35 12.66
C MET A 123 15.15 -5.15 13.84
N ARG A 124 14.36 -6.06 14.41
CA ARG A 124 14.78 -6.92 15.51
C ARG A 124 15.34 -8.26 15.04
#